data_AF-A0A4Q6B178-F1
#
_entry.id   AF-A0A4Q6B178-F1
#
_cell.length_a   1.000
_cell.length_b   1.000
_cell.length_c   1.000
_cell.angle_alpha   90.00
_cell.angle_beta   90.00
_cell.angle_gamma   90.00
#
_symmetry.space_group_name_H-M   'P 1'
#
loop_
_entity.id
_entity.type
_entity.pdbx_description
1 polymer ?
#
loop_
_entity_poly.entity_id
_entity_poly.type
_entity_poly.pdbx_seq_one_letter_code
_entity_poly.pdbx_strand_id
1 'polypeptide(L)'
;MKKILIVLLCLFALPACNTESKATPYADLTLAEKARIALDAKDFPKAIELYGQLIEAEPTNYEAYRFQSAAYAEQGGFDILKAVTGTLDASSSSLLDTISKFLPTDPSQEQINSIKASTEVLLRLPPEQRSHEHPEIIGSSSGAQQLEFYQTAYSVIYINKFAKVTDAGTLDPSRLETMTDEDVDNILDNFEAIATASGSGVIAEAAEDFISQLDATPGETRRDKLLNYLATHSG
;
A
#
# COMPACT_ATOMS: atom_id res chain seq x y z
N MET A 1 -12.38 -78.44 54.83
CA MET A 1 -11.04 -77.85 54.79
C MET A 1 -10.96 -76.92 53.57
N LYS A 2 -10.93 -75.60 53.80
CA LYS A 2 -11.05 -74.55 52.78
C LYS A 2 -9.69 -74.28 52.14
N LYS A 3 -9.62 -74.28 50.80
CA LYS A 3 -8.53 -73.68 50.04
C LYS A 3 -8.72 -72.16 50.07
N ILE A 4 -7.79 -71.43 50.70
CA ILE A 4 -7.77 -69.97 50.71
C ILE A 4 -6.78 -69.50 49.64
N LEU A 5 -7.33 -68.73 48.71
CA LEU A 5 -6.68 -68.05 47.60
C LEU A 5 -5.81 -66.91 48.14
N ILE A 6 -4.50 -66.96 47.90
CA ILE A 6 -3.59 -65.83 48.17
C ILE A 6 -3.60 -64.94 46.92
N VAL A 7 -4.24 -63.78 47.03
CA VAL A 7 -4.18 -62.71 46.02
C VAL A 7 -2.94 -61.87 46.31
N LEU A 8 -1.99 -61.89 45.39
CA LEU A 8 -0.78 -61.07 45.41
C LEU A 8 -1.17 -59.63 45.02
N LEU A 9 -1.18 -58.71 45.99
CA LEU A 9 -1.46 -57.29 45.77
C LEU A 9 -0.15 -56.59 45.34
N CYS A 10 0.09 -56.47 44.04
CA CYS A 10 1.17 -55.62 43.51
C CYS A 10 0.76 -54.14 43.62
N LEU A 11 1.23 -53.46 44.66
CA LEU A 11 1.22 -52.00 44.76
C LEU A 11 2.27 -51.43 43.78
N PHE A 12 1.84 -51.10 42.56
CA PHE A 12 2.61 -50.21 41.70
C PHE A 12 2.49 -48.79 42.23
N ALA A 13 3.55 -48.28 42.86
CA ALA A 13 3.71 -46.85 43.07
C ALA A 13 4.04 -46.22 41.70
N LEU A 14 3.03 -45.68 41.03
CA LEU A 14 3.26 -44.79 39.90
C LEU A 14 3.93 -43.51 40.44
N PRO A 15 5.00 -43.01 39.82
CA PRO A 15 5.48 -41.67 40.13
C PRO A 15 4.33 -40.72 39.82
N ALA A 16 3.94 -39.92 40.80
CA ALA A 16 2.99 -38.84 40.61
C ALA A 16 3.50 -37.98 39.44
N CYS A 17 2.82 -38.07 38.30
CA CYS A 17 3.10 -37.22 37.16
C CYS A 17 2.73 -35.81 37.59
N ASN A 18 3.74 -35.02 37.95
CA ASN A 18 3.56 -33.64 38.32
C ASN A 18 3.03 -32.90 37.08
N THR A 19 1.71 -32.70 37.03
CA THR A 19 0.99 -32.04 35.94
C THR A 19 0.87 -30.55 36.19
N GLU A 20 1.83 -29.97 36.90
CA GLU A 20 2.14 -28.55 36.71
C GLU A 20 2.73 -28.38 35.31
N SER A 21 1.85 -28.32 34.31
CA SER A 21 2.10 -27.56 33.10
C SER A 21 2.44 -26.15 33.57
N LYS A 22 3.75 -25.88 33.69
CA LYS A 22 4.22 -24.50 33.72
C LYS A 22 3.86 -23.94 32.36
N ALA A 23 2.69 -23.32 32.27
CA ALA A 23 2.40 -22.40 31.19
C ALA A 23 3.56 -21.40 31.19
N THR A 24 4.45 -21.52 30.21
CA THR A 24 5.37 -20.45 29.89
C THR A 24 4.50 -19.21 29.67
N PRO A 25 4.76 -18.09 30.36
CA PRO A 25 4.08 -16.84 30.03
C PRO A 25 4.18 -16.66 28.51
N TYR A 26 3.06 -16.34 27.84
CA TYR A 26 3.12 -15.89 26.45
C TYR A 26 4.23 -14.84 26.39
N ALA A 27 5.29 -15.09 25.62
CA ALA A 27 6.39 -14.14 25.51
C ALA A 27 5.79 -12.79 25.14
N ASP A 28 6.20 -11.72 25.83
CA ASP A 28 5.75 -10.38 25.47
C ASP A 28 6.06 -10.15 23.99
N LEU A 29 5.03 -9.82 23.21
CA LEU A 29 5.19 -9.58 21.79
C LEU A 29 6.26 -8.49 21.57
N THR A 30 7.15 -8.75 20.62
CA THR A 30 8.13 -7.78 20.14
C THR A 30 7.41 -6.57 19.54
N LEU A 31 8.13 -5.46 19.41
CA LEU A 31 7.58 -4.24 18.78
C LEU A 31 7.14 -4.50 17.34
N ALA A 32 7.92 -5.29 16.59
CA ALA A 32 7.60 -5.68 15.21
C ALA A 32 6.33 -6.55 15.12
N GLU A 33 6.15 -7.52 16.03
CA GLU A 33 4.93 -8.34 16.08
C GLU A 33 3.70 -7.49 16.43
N LYS A 34 3.83 -6.55 17.39
CA LYS A 34 2.76 -5.61 17.73
C LYS A 34 2.39 -4.73 16.55
N ALA A 35 3.38 -4.22 15.81
CA ALA A 35 3.16 -3.37 14.63
C ALA A 35 2.41 -4.15 13.54
N ARG A 36 2.83 -5.40 13.28
CA ARG A 36 2.17 -6.29 12.32
C ARG A 36 0.73 -6.59 12.72
N ILE A 37 0.49 -6.93 13.99
CA ILE A 37 -0.86 -7.20 14.50
C ILE A 37 -1.76 -5.98 14.36
N ALA A 38 -1.24 -4.77 14.64
CA ALA A 38 -2.01 -3.54 14.45
C ALA A 38 -2.36 -3.32 12.97
N LEU A 39 -1.41 -3.56 12.05
CA LEU A 39 -1.66 -3.45 10.61
C LEU A 39 -2.70 -4.48 10.14
N ASP A 40 -2.56 -5.74 10.54
CA ASP A 40 -3.49 -6.82 10.20
C ASP A 40 -4.91 -6.57 10.77
N ALA A 41 -4.99 -5.93 11.94
CA ALA A 41 -6.23 -5.49 12.56
C ALA A 41 -6.80 -4.19 11.95
N LYS A 42 -6.12 -3.59 10.98
CA LYS A 42 -6.45 -2.29 10.37
C LYS A 42 -6.51 -1.13 11.37
N ASP A 43 -5.81 -1.26 12.49
CA ASP A 43 -5.54 -0.14 13.40
C ASP A 43 -4.36 0.66 12.83
N PHE A 44 -4.63 1.37 11.74
CA PHE A 44 -3.59 2.11 11.02
C PHE A 44 -2.89 3.16 11.88
N PRO A 45 -3.58 3.96 12.72
CA PRO A 45 -2.90 4.88 13.62
C PRO A 45 -1.89 4.16 14.52
N LYS A 46 -2.25 3.00 15.07
CA LYS A 46 -1.34 2.23 15.91
C LYS A 46 -0.20 1.60 15.13
N ALA A 47 -0.47 1.05 13.95
CA ALA A 47 0.55 0.47 13.08
C ALA A 47 1.60 1.53 12.69
N ILE A 48 1.15 2.72 12.27
CA ILE A 48 2.00 3.85 11.89
C ILE A 48 2.90 4.27 13.05
N GLU A 49 2.35 4.39 14.26
CA GLU A 49 3.11 4.72 15.47
C GLU A 49 4.21 3.67 15.76
N LEU A 50 3.84 2.38 15.74
CA LEU A 50 4.75 1.30 16.09
C LEU A 50 5.86 1.11 15.04
N TYR A 51 5.55 1.24 13.74
CA TYR A 51 6.57 1.24 12.71
C TYR A 51 7.46 2.50 12.77
N GLY A 52 6.91 3.64 13.19
CA GLY A 52 7.71 4.83 13.48
C GLY A 52 8.77 4.58 14.55
N GLN A 53 8.40 3.91 15.64
CA GLN A 53 9.35 3.53 16.69
C GLN A 53 10.43 2.55 16.19
N LEU A 54 10.08 1.62 15.28
CA LEU A 54 11.06 0.72 14.65
C LEU A 54 12.07 1.50 13.78
N ILE A 55 11.59 2.47 13.00
CA ILE A 55 12.45 3.35 12.18
C ILE A 55 13.35 4.23 13.05
N GLU A 56 12.84 4.76 14.17
CA GLU A 56 13.65 5.54 15.10
C GLU A 56 14.76 4.70 15.75
N ALA A 57 14.45 3.46 16.12
CA ALA A 57 15.41 2.54 16.71
C ALA A 57 16.45 2.04 15.69
N GLU A 58 16.02 1.80 14.45
CA GLU A 58 16.85 1.30 13.36
C GLU A 58 16.49 2.04 12.06
N PRO A 59 17.16 3.18 11.75
CA PRO A 59 16.83 4.01 10.59
C PRO A 59 17.04 3.34 9.23
N THR A 60 17.70 2.18 9.19
CA THR A 60 17.91 1.35 8.00
C THR A 60 16.94 0.17 7.92
N ASN A 61 15.96 0.07 8.83
CA ASN A 61 15.01 -1.02 8.85
C ASN A 61 14.02 -0.91 7.69
N TYR A 62 14.41 -1.51 6.58
CA TYR A 62 13.67 -1.49 5.33
C TYR A 62 12.21 -1.95 5.46
N GLU A 63 11.97 -3.03 6.22
CA GLU A 63 10.61 -3.54 6.44
C GLU A 63 9.72 -2.53 7.15
N ALA A 64 10.25 -1.81 8.15
CA ALA A 64 9.49 -0.82 8.89
C ALA A 64 9.01 0.33 7.99
N TYR A 65 9.84 0.82 7.07
CA TYR A 65 9.41 1.82 6.08
C TYR A 65 8.32 1.28 5.16
N ARG A 66 8.48 0.06 4.63
CA ARG A 66 7.47 -0.55 3.76
C ARG A 66 6.12 -0.70 4.44
N PHE A 67 6.09 -1.25 5.64
CA PHE A 67 4.84 -1.50 6.33
C PHE A 67 4.23 -0.22 6.90
N GLN A 68 5.02 0.77 7.31
CA GLN A 68 4.49 2.09 7.63
C GLN A 68 3.84 2.74 6.40
N SER A 69 4.47 2.63 5.23
CA SER A 69 3.92 3.15 3.98
C SER A 69 2.63 2.43 3.59
N ALA A 70 2.58 1.11 3.73
CA ALA A 70 1.36 0.33 3.51
C ALA A 70 0.23 0.75 4.46
N ALA A 71 0.54 0.96 5.75
CA ALA A 71 -0.45 1.44 6.73
C ALA A 71 -1.05 2.80 6.33
N TYR A 72 -0.21 3.74 5.87
CA TYR A 72 -0.66 5.03 5.35
C TYR A 72 -1.50 4.90 4.07
N ALA A 73 -1.09 4.04 3.13
CA ALA A 73 -1.83 3.81 1.90
C ALA A 73 -3.23 3.22 2.18
N GLU A 74 -3.30 2.19 3.02
CA GLU A 74 -4.58 1.56 3.39
C GLU A 74 -5.47 2.50 4.20
N GLN A 75 -4.90 3.32 5.10
CA GLN A 75 -5.64 4.39 5.79
C GLN A 75 -6.21 5.41 4.79
N GLY A 76 -5.48 5.69 3.71
CA GLY A 76 -5.94 6.51 2.59
C GLY A 76 -6.98 5.84 1.69
N GLY A 77 -7.27 4.57 1.92
CA GLY A 77 -8.23 3.77 1.15
C GLY A 77 -7.63 3.02 -0.03
N PHE A 78 -6.30 2.94 -0.14
CA PHE A 78 -5.61 2.21 -1.21
C PHE A 78 -4.95 0.93 -0.69
N ASP A 79 -5.47 -0.22 -1.15
CA ASP A 79 -4.94 -1.54 -0.82
C ASP A 79 -4.14 -2.08 -2.01
N ILE A 80 -2.82 -2.01 -1.91
CA ILE A 80 -1.91 -2.44 -2.99
C ILE A 80 -2.05 -3.91 -3.33
N LEU A 81 -2.39 -4.78 -2.36
CA LEU A 81 -2.56 -6.21 -2.64
C LEU A 81 -3.77 -6.45 -3.53
N LYS A 82 -4.87 -5.72 -3.30
CA LYS A 82 -6.02 -5.74 -4.21
C LYS A 82 -5.68 -5.18 -5.58
N ALA A 83 -4.91 -4.10 -5.67
CA ALA A 83 -4.51 -3.53 -6.95
C ALA A 83 -3.66 -4.50 -7.78
N VAL A 84 -2.68 -5.17 -7.16
CA VAL A 84 -1.80 -6.13 -7.83
C VAL A 84 -2.53 -7.42 -8.20
N THR A 85 -3.38 -7.96 -7.31
CA THR A 85 -4.11 -9.22 -7.56
C THR A 85 -5.40 -9.04 -8.37
N GLY A 86 -5.93 -7.82 -8.43
CA GLY A 86 -7.11 -7.45 -9.22
C GLY A 86 -6.89 -7.49 -10.73
N THR A 87 -5.70 -7.89 -11.18
CA THR A 87 -5.21 -7.83 -12.56
C THR A 87 -5.20 -6.39 -13.05
N LEU A 88 -4.06 -5.70 -12.88
CA LEU A 88 -3.74 -4.57 -13.74
C LEU A 88 -3.63 -5.11 -15.17
N ASP A 89 -4.75 -5.19 -15.87
CA ASP A 89 -4.77 -5.57 -17.26
C ASP A 89 -4.36 -4.35 -18.08
N ALA A 90 -3.09 -4.32 -18.49
CA ALA A 90 -2.52 -3.31 -19.37
C ALA A 90 -3.27 -3.19 -20.72
N SER A 91 -4.14 -4.15 -21.05
CA SER A 91 -4.98 -4.13 -22.26
C SER A 91 -6.41 -3.61 -22.04
N SER A 92 -6.80 -3.32 -20.80
CA SER A 92 -8.10 -2.71 -20.45
C SER A 92 -7.95 -1.21 -20.13
N SER A 93 -9.07 -0.47 -20.18
CA SER A 93 -9.29 0.95 -19.83
C SER A 93 -8.14 1.66 -19.08
N SER A 94 -7.82 2.90 -19.49
CA SER A 94 -6.69 3.76 -19.04
C SER A 94 -6.13 3.47 -17.63
N LEU A 95 -4.83 3.71 -17.42
CA LEU A 95 -4.19 3.59 -16.09
C LEU A 95 -5.02 4.26 -14.98
N LEU A 96 -5.58 5.43 -15.29
CA LEU A 96 -6.46 6.17 -14.40
C LEU A 96 -7.71 5.38 -14.02
N ASP A 97 -8.42 4.79 -14.98
CA ASP A 97 -9.64 4.00 -14.73
C ASP A 97 -9.33 2.75 -13.91
N THR A 98 -8.21 2.10 -14.23
CA THR A 98 -7.81 0.87 -13.55
C THR A 98 -7.47 1.15 -12.08
N ILE A 99 -6.68 2.18 -11.80
CA ILE A 99 -6.30 2.53 -10.42
C ILE A 99 -7.47 3.16 -9.66
N SER A 100 -8.32 3.96 -10.32
CA SER A 100 -9.48 4.60 -9.69
C SER A 100 -10.46 3.60 -9.06
N LYS A 101 -10.58 2.39 -9.60
CA LYS A 101 -11.41 1.30 -9.03
C LYS A 101 -10.99 0.88 -7.63
N PHE A 102 -9.74 1.14 -7.26
CA PHE A 102 -9.17 0.80 -5.95
C PHE A 102 -9.09 2.00 -5.00
N LEU A 103 -9.61 3.16 -5.40
CA LEU A 103 -9.53 4.40 -4.64
C LEU A 103 -10.92 4.90 -4.21
N PRO A 104 -11.00 5.72 -3.15
CA PRO A 104 -12.23 6.43 -2.82
C PRO A 104 -12.68 7.32 -3.98
N THR A 105 -13.97 7.28 -4.30
CA THR A 105 -14.58 8.11 -5.36
C THR A 105 -14.76 9.57 -4.96
N ASP A 106 -14.87 9.86 -3.66
CA ASP A 106 -14.93 11.23 -3.11
C ASP A 106 -13.97 11.29 -1.90
N PRO A 107 -12.66 11.41 -2.16
CA PRO A 107 -11.65 11.30 -1.12
C PRO A 107 -11.67 12.53 -0.20
N SER A 108 -11.65 12.29 1.10
CA SER A 108 -11.42 13.33 2.10
C SER A 108 -9.97 13.85 2.02
N GLN A 109 -9.73 15.07 2.51
CA GLN A 109 -8.37 15.61 2.58
C GLN A 109 -7.45 14.74 3.46
N GLU A 110 -8.00 14.10 4.50
CA GLU A 110 -7.25 13.16 5.34
C GLU A 110 -6.79 11.93 4.55
N GLN A 111 -7.65 11.37 3.70
CA GLN A 111 -7.28 10.24 2.84
C GLN A 111 -6.19 10.63 1.84
N ILE A 112 -6.32 11.79 1.20
CA ILE A 112 -5.30 12.32 0.28
C ILE A 112 -3.97 12.49 1.01
N ASN A 113 -3.97 13.10 2.19
CA ASN A 113 -2.77 13.29 3.00
C ASN A 113 -2.16 11.95 3.42
N SER A 114 -2.98 10.94 3.71
CA SER A 114 -2.52 9.61 4.07
C SER A 114 -1.83 8.91 2.89
N ILE A 115 -2.40 8.96 1.68
CA ILE A 115 -1.72 8.41 0.50
C ILE A 115 -0.43 9.19 0.21
N LYS A 116 -0.43 10.52 0.35
CA LYS A 116 0.81 11.32 0.23
C LYS A 116 1.88 10.87 1.23
N ALA A 117 1.51 10.64 2.49
CA ALA A 117 2.44 10.18 3.51
C ALA A 117 3.03 8.81 3.17
N SER A 118 2.27 7.92 2.49
CA SER A 118 2.80 6.62 2.06
C SER A 118 3.98 6.74 1.08
N THR A 119 3.97 7.75 0.19
CA THR A 119 5.09 8.00 -0.73
C THR A 119 6.26 8.64 -0.01
N GLU A 120 5.99 9.63 0.85
CA GLU A 120 7.00 10.35 1.63
C GLU A 120 7.78 9.41 2.56
N VAL A 121 7.11 8.42 3.17
CA VAL A 121 7.78 7.42 4.01
C VAL A 121 8.79 6.60 3.19
N LEU A 122 8.40 6.06 2.02
CA LEU A 122 9.34 5.30 1.17
C LEU A 122 10.47 6.16 0.62
N LEU A 123 10.21 7.43 0.33
CA LEU A 123 11.23 8.37 -0.17
C LEU A 123 12.30 8.70 0.89
N ARG A 124 12.06 8.41 2.17
CA ARG A 124 13.11 8.49 3.22
C ARG A 124 14.14 7.36 3.11
N LEU A 125 13.82 6.26 2.43
CA LEU A 125 14.82 5.24 2.14
C LEU A 125 15.77 5.72 1.03
N PRO A 126 17.09 5.52 1.19
CA PRO A 126 18.05 5.74 0.12
C PRO A 126 17.65 5.00 -1.17
N PRO A 127 17.89 5.59 -2.37
CA PRO A 127 17.53 4.97 -3.66
C PRO A 127 18.00 3.51 -3.81
N GLU A 128 19.20 3.20 -3.35
CA GLU A 128 19.77 1.85 -3.37
C GLU A 128 18.99 0.86 -2.50
N GLN A 129 18.41 1.32 -1.38
CA GLN A 129 17.62 0.49 -0.47
C GLN A 129 16.20 0.25 -0.98
N ARG A 130 15.65 1.17 -1.78
CA ARG A 130 14.34 0.99 -2.42
C ARG A 130 14.41 0.35 -3.82
N SER A 131 15.59 0.12 -4.39
CA SER A 131 15.75 -0.44 -5.73
C SER A 131 14.99 -1.76 -5.96
N HIS A 132 14.57 -2.01 -7.20
CA HIS A 132 14.06 -3.31 -7.66
C HIS A 132 15.10 -4.43 -7.48
N GLU A 133 16.39 -4.08 -7.51
CA GLU A 133 17.52 -5.01 -7.40
C GLU A 133 18.05 -5.17 -5.96
N HIS A 134 17.28 -4.75 -4.94
CA HIS A 134 17.77 -4.84 -3.56
C HIS A 134 18.03 -6.30 -3.15
N PRO A 135 19.27 -6.64 -2.72
CA PRO A 135 19.71 -8.04 -2.58
C PRO A 135 18.97 -8.83 -1.49
N GLU A 136 18.38 -8.15 -0.51
CA GLU A 136 17.63 -8.77 0.57
C GLU A 136 16.14 -8.98 0.24
N ILE A 137 15.68 -8.52 -0.94
CA ILE A 137 14.28 -8.64 -1.37
C ILE A 137 14.19 -9.72 -2.44
N ILE A 138 13.81 -10.92 -2.04
CA ILE A 138 13.50 -12.01 -2.96
C ILE A 138 12.01 -11.92 -3.31
N GLY A 139 11.65 -11.16 -4.35
CA GLY A 139 10.30 -11.19 -4.94
C GLY A 139 9.64 -9.83 -5.25
N SER A 140 8.38 -9.90 -5.72
CA SER A 140 7.58 -8.84 -6.34
C SER A 140 6.98 -7.81 -5.37
N SER A 141 7.79 -7.29 -4.44
CA SER A 141 7.33 -6.22 -3.55
C SER A 141 8.48 -5.35 -3.07
N SER A 142 9.33 -4.91 -4.01
CA SER A 142 10.40 -3.95 -3.76
C SER A 142 9.83 -2.58 -3.31
N GLY A 143 10.72 -1.73 -2.79
CA GLY A 143 10.34 -0.40 -2.28
C GLY A 143 10.01 0.53 -3.44
N ALA A 144 10.72 0.35 -4.55
CA ALA A 144 10.49 1.02 -5.82
C ALA A 144 9.11 0.67 -6.36
N GLN A 145 8.76 -0.62 -6.40
CA GLN A 145 7.44 -1.03 -6.86
C GLN A 145 6.33 -0.44 -5.97
N GLN A 146 6.45 -0.54 -4.64
CA GLN A 146 5.46 0.08 -3.74
C GLN A 146 5.34 1.59 -3.95
N LEU A 147 6.47 2.28 -4.14
CA LEU A 147 6.50 3.71 -4.39
C LEU A 147 5.80 4.06 -5.70
N GLU A 148 6.05 3.32 -6.79
CA GLU A 148 5.37 3.51 -8.09
C GLU A 148 3.85 3.38 -7.94
N PHE A 149 3.37 2.37 -7.21
CA PHE A 149 1.96 2.18 -6.91
C PHE A 149 1.38 3.35 -6.09
N TYR A 150 2.07 3.76 -5.03
CA TYR A 150 1.57 4.82 -4.15
C TYR A 150 1.63 6.21 -4.79
N GLN A 151 2.63 6.49 -5.62
CA GLN A 151 2.69 7.72 -6.41
C GLN A 151 1.56 7.75 -7.46
N THR A 152 1.32 6.63 -8.14
CA THR A 152 0.16 6.50 -9.05
C THR A 152 -1.15 6.71 -8.31
N ALA A 153 -1.33 6.03 -7.18
CA ALA A 153 -2.52 6.16 -6.34
C ALA A 153 -2.71 7.60 -5.83
N TYR A 154 -1.63 8.28 -5.45
CA TYR A 154 -1.66 9.69 -5.04
C TYR A 154 -2.10 10.60 -6.18
N SER A 155 -1.52 10.46 -7.37
CA SER A 155 -1.92 11.25 -8.54
C SER A 155 -3.38 11.02 -8.89
N VAL A 156 -3.86 9.77 -8.89
CA VAL A 156 -5.24 9.42 -9.23
C VAL A 156 -6.23 9.88 -8.15
N ILE A 157 -5.94 9.69 -6.86
CA ILE A 157 -6.83 10.19 -5.79
C ILE A 157 -6.90 11.72 -5.80
N TYR A 158 -5.81 12.38 -6.17
CA TYR A 158 -5.76 13.82 -6.32
C TYR A 158 -6.56 14.29 -7.53
N ILE A 159 -6.52 13.57 -8.66
CA ILE A 159 -7.43 13.78 -9.78
C ILE A 159 -8.88 13.63 -9.31
N ASN A 160 -9.23 12.54 -8.60
CA ASN A 160 -10.60 12.26 -8.11
C ASN A 160 -11.18 13.38 -7.23
N LYS A 161 -10.34 14.10 -6.46
CA LYS A 161 -10.75 15.31 -5.72
C LYS A 161 -11.39 16.37 -6.62
N PHE A 162 -10.96 16.47 -7.87
CA PHE A 162 -11.47 17.43 -8.86
C PHE A 162 -12.39 16.77 -9.88
N ALA A 163 -12.23 15.48 -10.10
CA ALA A 163 -12.90 14.64 -11.07
C ALA A 163 -14.16 14.00 -10.49
N LYS A 164 -15.05 14.77 -9.83
CA LYS A 164 -16.27 14.17 -9.27
C LYS A 164 -17.07 13.51 -10.39
N VAL A 165 -17.32 12.23 -10.20
CA VAL A 165 -18.25 11.43 -10.97
C VAL A 165 -19.66 11.91 -10.59
N THR A 166 -20.42 12.47 -11.53
CA THR A 166 -21.84 12.75 -11.32
C THR A 166 -22.58 11.47 -10.93
N ASP A 167 -23.83 11.55 -10.45
CA ASP A 167 -24.64 10.35 -10.19
C ASP A 167 -24.74 9.41 -11.42
N ALA A 168 -24.40 9.91 -12.62
CA ALA A 168 -24.37 9.19 -13.88
C ALA A 168 -23.01 8.58 -14.28
N GLY A 169 -21.96 8.68 -13.46
CA GLY A 169 -20.67 8.08 -13.82
C GLY A 169 -19.68 9.01 -14.55
N THR A 170 -20.05 10.27 -14.82
CA THR A 170 -19.25 11.17 -15.68
C THR A 170 -18.46 12.19 -14.88
N LEU A 171 -17.25 12.57 -15.31
CA LEU A 171 -16.52 13.68 -14.70
C LEU A 171 -17.31 14.97 -14.72
N ASP A 172 -17.20 15.75 -13.64
CA ASP A 172 -17.69 17.13 -13.52
C ASP A 172 -16.58 18.11 -13.97
N PRO A 173 -16.66 18.66 -15.20
CA PRO A 173 -15.61 19.53 -15.73
C PRO A 173 -15.47 20.82 -14.93
N SER A 174 -16.54 21.28 -14.27
CA SER A 174 -16.53 22.52 -13.49
C SER A 174 -15.64 22.44 -12.26
N ARG A 175 -15.45 21.23 -11.72
CA ARG A 175 -14.51 20.99 -10.61
C ARG A 175 -13.08 20.79 -11.10
N LEU A 176 -12.89 20.24 -12.30
CA LEU A 176 -11.57 20.18 -12.93
C LEU A 176 -11.01 21.59 -13.18
N GLU A 177 -11.87 22.57 -13.48
CA GLU A 177 -11.47 23.98 -13.60
C GLU A 177 -10.96 24.60 -12.28
N THR A 178 -11.18 23.97 -11.13
CA THR A 178 -10.63 24.42 -9.83
C THR A 178 -9.23 23.87 -9.54
N MET A 179 -8.75 22.93 -10.35
CA MET A 179 -7.38 22.42 -10.27
C MET A 179 -6.41 23.54 -10.67
N THR A 180 -5.46 23.86 -9.80
CA THR A 180 -4.43 24.87 -10.06
C THR A 180 -3.31 24.31 -10.93
N ASP A 181 -2.45 25.16 -11.49
CA ASP A 181 -1.26 24.70 -12.22
C ASP A 181 -0.32 23.89 -11.31
N GLU A 182 -0.19 24.28 -10.04
CA GLU A 182 0.59 23.53 -9.04
C GLU A 182 0.01 22.13 -8.78
N ASP A 183 -1.31 21.99 -8.76
CA ASP A 183 -1.97 20.69 -8.63
C ASP A 183 -1.65 19.78 -9.83
N VAL A 184 -1.69 20.35 -11.04
CA VAL A 184 -1.37 19.66 -12.29
C VAL A 184 0.09 19.22 -12.30
N ASP A 185 1.01 20.13 -11.97
CA ASP A 185 2.44 19.84 -11.93
C ASP A 185 2.73 18.71 -10.94
N ASN A 186 2.15 18.74 -9.74
CA ASN A 186 2.30 17.66 -8.77
C ASN A 186 1.80 16.29 -9.29
N ILE A 187 0.71 16.26 -10.06
CA ILE A 187 0.17 15.02 -10.65
C ILE A 187 1.12 14.51 -11.73
N LEU A 188 1.51 15.38 -12.66
CA LEU A 188 2.27 15.00 -13.86
C LEU A 188 3.73 14.69 -13.54
N ASP A 189 4.35 15.43 -12.62
CA ASP A 189 5.72 15.17 -12.18
C ASP A 189 5.83 13.80 -11.52
N ASN A 190 4.78 13.33 -10.83
CA ASN A 190 4.75 11.96 -10.29
C ASN A 190 4.70 10.91 -11.42
N PHE A 191 3.87 11.10 -12.45
CA PHE A 191 3.81 10.17 -13.58
C PHE A 191 5.10 10.16 -14.39
N GLU A 192 5.73 11.32 -14.61
CA GLU A 192 7.04 11.42 -15.26
C GLU A 192 8.15 10.76 -14.43
N ALA A 193 8.15 10.94 -13.10
CA ALA A 193 9.09 10.27 -12.21
C ALA A 193 8.94 8.74 -12.27
N ILE A 194 7.71 8.23 -12.40
CA ILE A 194 7.42 6.81 -12.57
C ILE A 194 7.89 6.33 -13.96
N ALA A 195 7.55 7.04 -15.03
CA ALA A 195 7.92 6.67 -16.40
C ALA A 195 9.44 6.69 -16.64
N THR A 196 10.18 7.53 -15.91
CA THR A 196 11.65 7.61 -15.99
C THR A 196 12.37 6.68 -15.03
N ALA A 197 11.67 6.11 -14.04
CA ALA A 197 12.24 5.11 -13.15
C ALA A 197 12.60 3.86 -13.98
N SER A 198 13.80 3.31 -13.78
CA SER A 198 14.35 2.21 -14.57
C SER A 198 13.65 0.85 -14.40
N GLY A 199 12.38 0.83 -13.99
CA GLY A 199 11.59 -0.38 -13.77
C GLY A 199 10.85 -0.81 -15.03
N SER A 200 11.01 -2.07 -15.44
CA SER A 200 10.19 -2.71 -16.49
C SER A 200 8.84 -3.20 -15.95
N GLY A 201 8.16 -2.34 -15.17
CA GLY A 201 6.91 -2.68 -14.47
C GLY A 201 5.69 -2.18 -15.22
N VAL A 202 4.57 -2.91 -15.09
CA VAL A 202 3.28 -2.54 -15.71
C VAL A 202 2.86 -1.10 -15.39
N ILE A 203 3.18 -0.60 -14.19
CA ILE A 203 2.89 0.79 -13.79
C ILE A 203 3.80 1.80 -14.51
N ALA A 204 5.08 1.49 -14.69
CA ALA A 204 6.01 2.35 -15.41
C ALA A 204 5.66 2.47 -16.89
N GLU A 205 5.37 1.33 -17.54
CA GLU A 205 4.90 1.29 -18.94
C GLU A 205 3.58 2.05 -19.10
N ALA A 206 2.62 1.84 -18.19
CA ALA A 206 1.34 2.55 -18.24
C ALA A 206 1.48 4.06 -17.98
N ALA A 207 2.44 4.48 -17.15
CA ALA A 207 2.74 5.89 -16.92
C ALA A 207 3.40 6.53 -18.16
N GLU A 208 4.33 5.82 -18.82
CA GLU A 208 4.93 6.26 -20.09
C GLU A 208 3.85 6.44 -21.17
N ASP A 209 2.96 5.46 -21.32
CA ASP A 209 1.82 5.53 -22.24
C ASP A 209 0.90 6.71 -21.93
N PHE A 210 0.59 6.94 -20.64
CA PHE A 210 -0.24 8.07 -20.21
C PHE A 210 0.42 9.42 -20.58
N ILE A 211 1.71 9.60 -20.28
CA ILE A 211 2.44 10.84 -20.62
C ILE A 211 2.51 11.03 -22.14
N SER A 212 2.74 9.96 -22.91
CA SER A 212 2.75 10.03 -24.38
C SER A 212 1.40 10.48 -24.95
N GLN A 213 0.29 9.94 -24.45
CA GLN A 213 -1.06 10.33 -24.87
C GLN A 213 -1.38 11.77 -24.43
N LEU A 214 -0.97 12.15 -23.22
CA LEU A 214 -1.13 13.51 -22.72
C LEU A 214 -0.39 14.52 -23.62
N ASP A 215 0.85 14.20 -24.03
CA ASP A 215 1.64 15.08 -24.88
C ASP A 215 1.06 15.29 -26.27
N ALA A 216 0.42 14.26 -26.82
CA ALA A 216 -0.31 14.30 -28.07
C ALA A 216 -1.67 15.03 -27.97
N THR A 217 -2.17 15.26 -26.74
CA THR A 217 -3.44 15.95 -26.52
C THR A 217 -3.32 17.45 -26.81
N PRO A 218 -4.26 18.08 -27.53
CA PRO A 218 -4.23 19.52 -27.76
C PRO A 218 -4.26 20.34 -26.46
N GLY A 219 -3.50 21.43 -26.41
CA GLY A 219 -3.47 22.36 -25.26
C GLY A 219 -2.20 23.21 -25.28
N GLU A 220 -2.28 24.45 -24.79
CA GLU A 220 -1.12 25.36 -24.72
C GLU A 220 -0.28 25.11 -23.45
N THR A 221 -0.95 24.74 -22.37
CA THR A 221 -0.33 24.45 -21.06
C THR A 221 -0.47 22.97 -20.68
N ARG A 222 0.35 22.49 -19.72
CA ARG A 222 0.19 21.14 -19.12
C ARG A 222 -1.22 20.93 -18.57
N ARG A 223 -1.79 21.98 -17.97
CA ARG A 223 -3.16 22.01 -17.47
C ARG A 223 -4.18 21.82 -18.58
N ASP A 224 -4.08 22.58 -19.68
CA ASP A 224 -5.00 22.44 -20.82
C ASP A 224 -4.98 21.02 -21.38
N LYS A 225 -3.77 20.45 -21.54
CA LYS A 225 -3.60 19.09 -22.02
C LYS A 225 -4.26 18.07 -21.08
N LEU A 226 -4.04 18.19 -19.77
CA LEU A 226 -4.62 17.26 -18.79
C LEU A 226 -6.15 17.35 -18.78
N LEU A 227 -6.70 18.57 -18.79
CA LEU A 227 -8.15 18.78 -18.83
C LEU A 227 -8.78 18.19 -20.09
N ASN A 228 -8.16 18.41 -21.26
CA ASN A 228 -8.62 17.85 -22.53
C ASN A 228 -8.48 16.32 -22.58
N TYR A 229 -7.42 15.77 -21.99
CA TYR A 229 -7.22 14.33 -21.88
C TYR A 229 -8.33 13.70 -21.04
N LEU A 230 -8.55 14.24 -19.83
CA LEU A 230 -9.60 13.76 -18.93
C LEU A 230 -10.99 13.85 -19.57
N ALA A 231 -11.30 14.94 -20.27
CA ALA A 231 -12.59 15.12 -20.95
C ALA A 231 -12.85 14.09 -22.07
N THR A 232 -11.81 13.52 -22.68
CA THR A 232 -11.92 12.56 -23.77
C THR A 232 -11.84 11.10 -23.34
N HIS A 233 -11.30 10.83 -22.15
CA HIS A 233 -11.04 9.46 -21.65
C HIS A 233 -11.92 9.04 -20.47
N SER A 234 -12.80 9.91 -19.97
CA SER A 234 -13.67 9.62 -18.82
C SER A 234 -15.07 9.09 -19.16
N GLY A 235 -15.13 8.17 -20.14
CA GLY A 235 -16.36 7.57 -20.66
C GLY A 235 -16.82 6.30 -19.95
#